data_AF-A0A2N3RQ23-F1
#
_entry.id   AF-A0A2N3RQ23-F1
#
_cell.length_a   1.000
_cell.length_b   1.000
_cell.length_c   1.000
_cell.angle_alpha   90.00
_cell.angle_beta   90.00
_cell.angle_gamma   90.00
#
_symmetry.space_group_name_H-M   'P 1'
#
loop_
_entity.id
_entity.type
_entity.pdbx_description
1 polymer ?
#
loop_
_entity_poly.entity_id
_entity_poly.type
_entity_poly.pdbx_seq_one_letter_code
_entity_poly.pdbx_strand_id
1 'polypeptide(L)' 'MSGEVLTFEDLRRLCAPIGPSPRTATVVRWANDQGIRYKYDGRGGIWTTLDALNAALGLQQHNDIEMDTEQELM' A
#
# COMPACT_ATOMS: atom_id res chain seq x y z
N MET A 1 -5.39 2.23 14.19
CA MET A 1 -3.95 2.56 14.31
C MET A 1 -3.23 1.84 13.17
N SER A 2 -2.76 2.56 12.16
CA SER A 2 -1.96 1.97 11.07
C SER A 2 -1.01 3.03 10.51
N GLY A 3 -0.15 3.54 11.40
CA GLY A 3 0.91 4.50 11.09
C GLY A 3 2.20 3.84 10.65
N GLU A 4 2.14 2.65 10.03
CA GLU A 4 3.34 1.95 9.59
C GLU A 4 3.85 2.60 8.29
N VAL A 5 4.98 3.29 8.42
CA VAL A 5 5.70 3.90 7.32
C VAL A 5 6.50 2.81 6.63
N LEU A 6 6.20 2.56 5.36
CA LEU A 6 6.94 1.66 4.50
C LEU A 6 8.12 2.40 3.89
N THR A 7 9.31 1.89 4.15
CA THR A 7 10.53 2.43 3.58
C THR A 7 10.74 1.94 2.16
N PHE A 8 11.73 2.53 1.47
CA PHE A 8 12.12 2.08 0.14
C PHE A 8 12.48 0.58 0.10
N GLU A 9 13.09 0.05 1.17
CA GLU A 9 13.48 -1.36 1.23
C GLU A 9 12.26 -2.29 1.26
N ASP A 10 11.22 -1.91 2.02
CA ASP A 10 9.97 -2.66 2.09
C ASP A 10 9.26 -2.67 0.73
N LEU A 11 9.22 -1.51 0.06
CA LEU A 11 8.64 -1.39 -1.28
C LEU A 11 9.39 -2.23 -2.32
N ARG A 12 10.72 -2.38 -2.21
CA ARG A 12 11.48 -3.27 -3.10
C ARG A 12 11.09 -4.73 -2.88
N ARG A 13 10.94 -5.15 -1.63
CA ARG A 13 10.54 -6.53 -1.28
C ARG A 13 9.13 -6.85 -1.79
N LEU A 14 8.22 -5.88 -1.72
CA LEU A 14 6.85 -6.00 -2.24
C LEU A 14 6.80 -5.96 -3.77
N CYS A 15 7.57 -5.10 -4.41
CA CYS A 15 7.60 -4.96 -5.87
C CYS A 15 8.20 -6.19 -6.57
N ALA A 16 9.14 -6.90 -5.94
CA ALA A 16 9.73 -8.12 -6.46
C ALA A 16 9.96 -9.14 -5.34
N PRO A 17 8.91 -9.89 -4.94
CA PRO A 17 9.04 -10.91 -3.90
C PRO A 17 9.90 -12.10 -4.35
N ILE A 18 9.99 -12.35 -5.66
CA ILE A 18 10.76 -13.44 -6.26
C ILE A 18 11.54 -12.86 -7.46
N GLY A 19 12.79 -12.43 -7.26
CA GLY A 19 13.62 -11.94 -8.36
C GLY A 19 14.75 -10.96 -7.97
N PRO A 20 15.49 -10.45 -8.97
CA PRO A 20 16.57 -9.50 -8.76
C PRO A 20 16.04 -8.19 -8.18
N SER A 21 16.75 -7.67 -7.18
CA SER A 21 16.34 -6.53 -6.37
C SER A 21 16.09 -5.27 -7.25
N PRO A 22 14.83 -4.85 -7.47
CA PRO A 22 14.48 -3.85 -8.48
C PRO A 22 15.15 -2.51 -8.17
N ARG A 23 15.51 -1.75 -9.21
CA ARG A 23 16.08 -0.40 -9.06
C ARG A 23 15.01 0.55 -8.54
N THR A 24 15.45 1.66 -7.92
CA THR A 24 14.53 2.70 -7.43
C THR A 24 13.57 3.20 -8.50
N ALA A 25 14.05 3.40 -9.72
CA ALA A 25 13.20 3.83 -10.85
C ALA A 25 12.08 2.82 -11.16
N THR A 26 12.35 1.52 -11.03
CA THR A 26 11.35 0.46 -11.24
C THR A 26 10.29 0.50 -10.14
N VAL A 27 10.71 0.66 -8.88
CA VAL A 27 9.79 0.76 -7.73
C VAL A 27 8.93 2.02 -7.83
N VAL A 28 9.50 3.17 -8.22
CA VAL A 28 8.75 4.42 -8.44
C VAL A 28 7.74 4.26 -9.56
N ARG A 29 8.15 3.64 -10.68
CA ARG A 29 7.25 3.38 -11.81
C ARG A 29 6.13 2.43 -11.42
N TRP A 30 6.43 1.37 -10.69
CA TRP A 30 5.43 0.45 -10.13
C TRP A 30 4.48 1.18 -9.17
N ALA A 31 5.00 1.99 -8.25
CA ALA A 31 4.19 2.77 -7.32
C ALA A 31 3.23 3.71 -8.06
N ASN A 32 3.71 4.38 -9.11
CA ASN A 32 2.90 5.25 -9.94
C ASN A 32 1.84 4.49 -10.75
N ASP A 33 2.18 3.31 -11.28
CA ASP A 33 1.26 2.43 -12.03
C ASP A 33 0.12 1.90 -11.15
N GLN A 34 0.44 1.56 -9.89
CA GLN A 34 -0.54 1.14 -8.89
C GLN A 34 -1.30 2.32 -8.24
N GLY A 35 -0.91 3.57 -8.51
CA GLY A 35 -1.54 4.74 -7.90
C GLY A 35 -1.17 5.00 -6.42
N ILE A 36 -0.06 4.41 -5.95
CA ILE A 36 0.42 4.54 -4.57
C ILE A 36 0.95 5.96 -4.34
N ARG A 37 0.42 6.64 -3.32
CA ARG A 37 0.93 7.96 -2.91
C ARG A 37 2.22 7.82 -2.11
N TYR A 38 3.34 8.20 -2.71
CA TYR A 38 4.65 8.19 -2.06
C TYR A 38 5.20 9.60 -1.82
N LYS A 39 6.17 9.71 -0.91
CA LYS A 39 6.98 10.90 -0.66
C LYS A 39 8.46 10.56 -0.82
N TYR A 40 9.26 11.58 -1.13
CA TYR A 40 10.72 11.44 -1.25
C TYR A 40 11.40 11.64 0.10
N ASP A 41 12.37 10.78 0.41
CA ASP A 41 13.17 10.83 1.66
C ASP A 41 14.41 11.75 1.54
N GLY A 42 14.57 12.48 0.44
CA GLY A 42 15.72 13.36 0.19
C GLY A 42 17.06 12.64 -0.06
N ARG A 43 17.17 11.34 0.27
CA ARG A 43 18.35 10.47 -0.01
C ARG A 43 18.25 9.69 -1.33
N GLY A 44 17.29 10.05 -2.18
CA GLY A 44 17.01 9.34 -3.44
C GLY A 44 16.13 8.10 -3.29
N GLY A 45 15.55 7.86 -2.11
CA GLY A 45 14.52 6.85 -1.88
C GLY A 45 13.11 7.45 -1.82
N ILE A 46 12.11 6.57 -1.96
CA ILE A 46 10.71 6.90 -1.69
C ILE A 46 10.24 6.18 -0.43
N TRP A 47 9.33 6.80 0.30
CA TRP A 47 8.61 6.18 1.40
C TRP A 47 7.11 6.38 1.19
N THR A 48 6.33 5.44 1.69
CA THR A 48 4.86 5.53 1.67
C THR A 48 4.33 5.06 3.01
N THR A 49 3.03 5.21 3.24
CA THR A 49 2.35 4.56 4.36
C THR A 49 1.68 3.28 3.88
N LEU A 50 1.52 2.31 4.78
CA LEU A 50 0.74 1.10 4.52
C LEU A 50 -0.71 1.44 4.13
N ASP A 51 -1.27 2.50 4.71
CA ASP A 51 -2.59 3.03 4.34
C ASP A 51 -2.65 3.51 2.88
N ALA A 52 -1.67 4.31 2.45
CA ALA A 52 -1.61 4.79 1.07
C ALA A 52 -1.35 3.65 0.06
N LEU A 53 -0.61 2.62 0.48
CA LEU A 53 -0.43 1.40 -0.30
C LEU A 53 -1.74 0.62 -0.44
N ASN A 54 -2.43 0.36 0.68
CA ASN A 54 -3.68 -0.40 0.70
C ASN A 54 -4.79 0.33 -0.05
N ALA A 55 -4.88 1.66 0.08
CA ALA A 55 -5.82 2.48 -0.66
C ALA A 55 -5.59 2.41 -2.18
N ALA A 56 -4.32 2.38 -2.60
CA ALA A 56 -3.94 2.29 -4.00
C ALA A 56 -4.17 0.91 -4.62
N LEU A 57 -3.93 -0.15 -3.86
CA LEU A 57 -4.23 -1.53 -4.27
C LEU A 57 -5.74 -1.84 -4.31
N GLY A 58 -6.60 -0.90 -3.93
CA GLY A 58 -8.04 -1.15 -3.77
C GLY A 58 -8.36 -2.10 -2.63
N LEU A 59 -7.37 -2.42 -1.78
CA LEU A 59 -7.52 -3.20 -0.55
C LEU A 59 -7.95 -2.32 0.63
N GLN A 60 -8.68 -1.23 0.36
CA GLN A 60 -9.65 -0.76 1.33
C GLN A 60 -10.45 -2.00 1.66
N GLN A 61 -10.30 -2.50 2.90
CA GLN A 61 -11.14 -3.56 3.41
C GLN A 61 -12.56 -3.08 3.10
N HIS A 62 -13.17 -3.64 2.05
CA HIS A 62 -14.60 -3.77 2.04
C HIS A 62 -14.83 -4.69 3.22
N ASN A 63 -14.95 -4.05 4.38
CA ASN A 63 -15.73 -4.59 5.47
C ASN A 63 -17.19 -4.53 4.99
N ASP A 64 -17.49 -5.18 3.86
CA ASP A 64 -18.74 -5.87 3.60
C ASP A 64 -18.77 -7.06 4.55
N ILE A 65 -18.70 -6.78 5.84
CA ILE A 65 -19.43 -7.60 6.79
C ILE A 65 -20.72 -6.83 6.91
N GLU A 66 -21.64 -7.21 6.03
CA GLU A 66 -23.05 -6.86 6.06
C GLU A 66 -23.52 -6.84 7.51
N MET A 67 -23.72 -5.63 8.07
CA MET A 67 -24.55 -5.47 9.24
C MET A 67 -26.01 -5.45 8.79
N ASP A 68 -26.46 -6.55 8.18
CA ASP A 68 -27.88 -6.84 8.00
C ASP A 68 -28.31 -7.84 9.07
N THR A 69 -28.41 -7.35 10.30
CA THR A 69 -29.36 -7.91 11.27
C THR A 69 -29.92 -6.76 12.09
N GLU A 70 -30.46 -5.77 11.39
CA GLU A 70 -31.50 -4.95 12.02
C GLU A 70 -32.75 -5.81 12.17
N GLN A 71 -33.10 -6.08 13.43
CA GLN A 71 -34.48 -5.89 13.88
C GLN A 71 -35.53 -6.85 13.30
N GLU A 72 -35.48 -8.14 13.67
CA GLU A 72 -36.75 -8.87 13.82
C GLU A 72 -37.35 -8.50 15.19
N LEU A 73 -38.35 -7.62 15.12
CA LEU A 73 -39.19 -7.07 16.17
C LEU A 73 -39.94 -8.14 16.98
N MET A 74 -40.20 -7.80 18.26
CA MET A 74 -41.20 -8.37 19.20
C MET A 74 -40.92 -9.75 19.81
#